data_AF-A1RRB6-F1
#
_entry.id   AF-A1RRB6-F1
#
_cell.length_a   1.000
_cell.length_b   1.000
_cell.length_c   1.000
_cell.angle_alpha   90.00
_cell.angle_beta   90.00
_cell.angle_gamma   90.00
#
_symmetry.space_group_name_H-M   'P 1'
#
loop_
_entity.id
_entity.type
_entity.pdbx_description
1 polymer ?
#
loop_
_entity_poly.entity_id
_entity_poly.type
_entity_poly.pdbx_seq_one_letter_code
_entity_poly.pdbx_strand_id
1 'polypeptide(L)' 'MIEVALIIVLLVGGMAVVATAVSLVRVIIGVEMAVMAGILGAAMSEDISLVAIASVAGVAETVLMVAALFKMAKEGYV' A
#
# COMPACT_ATOMS: atom_id res chain seq x y z
N MET A 1 -8.05 6.27 20.00
CA MET A 1 -9.21 5.51 19.46
C MET A 1 -9.48 5.86 18.00
N ILE A 2 -9.36 7.14 17.64
CA ILE A 2 -9.52 7.59 16.25
C ILE A 2 -8.42 7.04 15.32
N GLU A 3 -7.21 6.87 15.83
CA GLU A 3 -6.04 6.37 15.10
C GLU A 3 -6.22 4.90 14.70
N VAL A 4 -6.70 4.08 15.65
CA VAL A 4 -7.01 2.66 15.39
C VAL A 4 -8.15 2.54 14.38
N ALA A 5 -9.17 3.40 14.47
CA ALA A 5 -10.24 3.43 13.48
C ALA A 5 -9.71 3.80 12.09
N LEU A 6 -8.80 4.77 11.98
CA LEU A 6 -8.13 5.14 10.73
C LEU A 6 -7.34 3.97 10.14
N ILE A 7 -6.58 3.24 10.96
CA ILE A 7 -5.84 2.03 10.51
C ILE A 7 -6.81 0.99 9.94
N ILE A 8 -7.92 0.72 10.64
CA ILE A 8 -8.92 -0.24 10.17
C ILE A 8 -9.56 0.23 8.86
N VAL A 9 -9.92 1.51 8.76
CA VAL A 9 -10.51 2.09 7.54
C VAL A 9 -9.54 2.00 6.36
N LEU A 10 -8.25 2.26 6.56
CA LEU A 10 -7.23 2.13 5.52
C LEU A 10 -7.05 0.68 5.07
N LEU A 11 -6.98 -0.27 6.01
CA LEU A 11 -6.84 -1.70 5.70
C LEU A 11 -8.07 -2.25 4.97
N VAL A 12 -9.26 -2.04 5.52
CA VAL A 12 -10.52 -2.54 4.94
C VAL A 12 -10.82 -1.81 3.63
N GLY A 13 -10.60 -0.50 3.59
CA GLY A 13 -10.79 0.31 2.39
C GLY A 13 -9.84 -0.08 1.27
N GLY A 14 -8.55 -0.26 1.57
CA GLY A 14 -7.57 -0.77 0.61
C GLY A 14 -7.95 -2.14 0.06
N MET A 15 -8.35 -3.07 0.93
CA MET A 15 -8.81 -4.40 0.52
C MET A 15 -10.07 -4.33 -0.35
N ALA A 16 -11.02 -3.44 -0.04
CA ALA A 16 -12.21 -3.24 -0.86
C ALA A 16 -11.87 -2.67 -2.25
N VAL A 17 -10.89 -1.76 -2.34
CA VAL A 17 -10.38 -1.23 -3.61
C VAL A 17 -9.72 -2.36 -4.42
N VAL A 18 -8.90 -3.20 -3.79
CA VAL A 18 -8.27 -4.35 -4.46
C VAL A 18 -9.33 -5.34 -4.97
N ALA A 19 -10.29 -5.71 -4.13
CA ALA A 19 -11.33 -6.68 -4.47
C ALA A 19 -12.24 -6.22 -5.63
N THR A 20 -12.37 -4.91 -5.83
CA THR A 20 -13.21 -4.30 -6.88
C THR A 20 -12.39 -3.73 -8.05
N ALA A 21 -11.09 -3.97 -8.07
CA ALA A 21 -10.19 -3.38 -9.06
C ALA A 21 -10.40 -4.00 -10.45
N VAL A 22 -10.63 -3.14 -11.44
CA VAL A 22 -10.73 -3.51 -12.87
C VAL A 22 -9.39 -3.31 -13.60
N SER A 23 -8.42 -2.65 -12.96
CA SER A 23 -7.09 -2.42 -13.51
C SER A 23 -6.01 -2.65 -12.46
N LEU A 24 -4.83 -3.08 -12.90
CA LEU A 24 -3.68 -3.29 -12.03
C LEU A 24 -3.26 -2.00 -11.30
N VAL A 25 -3.44 -0.83 -11.91
CA VAL A 25 -3.20 0.46 -11.24
C VAL A 25 -4.09 0.62 -10.01
N ARG A 26 -5.37 0.22 -10.10
CA ARG A 26 -6.27 0.26 -8.94
C ARG A 26 -5.88 -0.73 -7.86
N VAL A 27 -5.37 -1.91 -8.25
CA VAL A 27 -4.79 -2.87 -7.30
C VAL A 27 -3.63 -2.23 -6.54
N ILE A 28 -2.69 -1.58 -7.23
CA ILE A 28 -1.55 -0.89 -6.61
C ILE A 28 -2.03 0.17 -5.63
N ILE A 29 -3.01 1.00 -6.02
CA ILE A 29 -3.57 2.03 -5.12
C ILE A 29 -4.17 1.39 -3.86
N GLY A 30 -4.93 0.30 -4.00
CA GLY A 30 -5.54 -0.39 -2.86
C GLY A 30 -4.52 -1.03 -1.92
N VAL A 31 -3.44 -1.61 -2.47
CA VAL A 31 -2.31 -2.11 -1.67
C VAL A 31 -1.63 -0.96 -0.92
N GLU A 32 -1.44 0.18 -1.57
CA GLU A 32 -0.72 1.30 -0.95
C GLU A 32 -1.51 1.98 0.19
N MET A 33 -2.84 1.89 0.16
CA MET A 33 -3.66 2.24 1.32
C MET A 33 -3.35 1.35 2.53
N ALA A 34 -3.10 0.06 2.33
CA ALA A 34 -2.72 -0.85 3.42
C ALA A 34 -1.29 -0.55 3.93
N VAL A 35 -0.36 -0.22 3.04
CA VAL A 35 1.00 0.22 3.41
C VAL A 35 0.97 1.49 4.26
N MET A 36 0.15 2.47 3.89
CA MET A 36 -0.07 3.68 4.70
C MET A 36 -0.59 3.35 6.10
N ALA A 37 -1.45 2.34 6.24
CA ALA A 37 -1.91 1.88 7.55
C ALA A 37 -0.76 1.28 8.39
N GLY A 38 0.15 0.54 7.75
CA GLY A 38 1.36 0.01 8.37
C GLY A 38 2.31 1.11 8.85
N ILE A 39 2.52 2.15 8.03
CA ILE A 39 3.34 3.32 8.40
C ILE A 39 2.68 4.08 9.56
N LEU A 40 1.36 4.27 9.54
CA LEU A 40 0.63 4.88 10.64
C LEU A 40 0.74 4.05 11.93
N GLY A 41 0.65 2.72 11.82
CA GLY A 41 0.86 1.81 12.95
C GLY A 41 2.28 1.88 13.53
N ALA A 42 3.30 1.99 12.66
CA ALA A 42 4.67 2.24 13.09
C ALA A 42 4.82 3.61 13.76
N ALA A 43 4.15 4.65 13.26
CA ALA A 43 4.18 5.98 13.88
C ALA A 43 3.59 5.99 15.29
N MET A 44 2.62 5.12 15.57
CA MET A 44 2.04 4.96 16.92
C MET A 44 2.99 4.29 17.93
N SER A 45 4.08 3.65 17.48
CA SER A 45 5.07 3.08 18.39
C SER A 45 6.10 4.09 18.88
N GLU A 46 6.04 5.35 18.40
CA GLU A 46 6.99 6.43 18.69
C GLU A 46 8.46 6.08 18.33
N ASP A 47 8.68 5.02 17.56
CA ASP A 47 10.01 4.60 17.08
C ASP A 47 10.23 5.11 15.65
N ILE A 48 11.03 6.16 15.54
CA ILE A 48 11.37 6.78 14.26
C ILE A 48 12.10 5.82 13.32
N SER A 49 12.84 4.85 13.86
CA SER A 49 13.53 3.83 13.06
C SER A 49 12.52 2.90 12.40
N LEU A 50 11.48 2.52 13.14
CA LEU A 50 10.41 1.67 12.61
C LEU A 50 9.61 2.40 11.52
N VAL A 51 9.31 3.70 11.71
CA VAL A 51 8.64 4.54 10.70
C VAL A 51 9.49 4.64 9.43
N ALA A 52 10.81 4.84 9.58
CA ALA A 52 11.72 4.92 8.45
C ALA A 52 11.78 3.60 7.67
N ILE A 53 11.89 2.45 8.36
CA ILE A 53 11.90 1.13 7.73
C ILE A 53 10.58 0.86 7.00
N ALA A 54 9.44 1.12 7.65
CA ALA A 54 8.12 0.93 7.05
C ALA A 54 7.93 1.79 5.80
N SER A 55 8.40 3.05 5.83
CA SER A 55 8.31 3.97 4.70
C SER A 55 9.19 3.53 3.52
N VAL A 56 10.43 3.11 3.79
CA VAL A 56 11.35 2.61 2.76
C VAL A 56 10.83 1.32 2.14
N ALA A 57 10.30 0.40 2.96
CA ALA A 57 9.70 -0.84 2.47
C ALA A 57 8.51 -0.56 1.54
N GLY A 58 7.61 0.37 1.92
CA GLY A 58 6.47 0.77 1.09
C GLY A 58 6.88 1.36 -0.26
N VAL A 59 7.87 2.26 -0.26
CA VAL A 59 8.41 2.82 -1.52
C VAL A 59 9.01 1.72 -2.40
N ALA A 60 9.80 0.82 -1.83
CA ALA A 60 10.41 -0.28 -2.59
C ALA A 60 9.34 -1.21 -3.19
N GLU A 61 8.31 -1.56 -2.41
CA GLU A 61 7.18 -2.36 -2.87
C GLU A 61 6.46 -1.69 -4.05
N THR A 62 6.11 -0.40 -3.91
CA THR A 62 5.46 0.37 -4.98
C THR A 62 6.29 0.41 -6.25
N VAL A 63 7.60 0.63 -6.14
CA VAL A 63 8.50 0.64 -7.31
C VAL A 63 8.49 -0.72 -8.01
N LEU A 64 8.53 -1.83 -7.26
CA LEU A 64 8.50 -3.18 -7.83
C LEU A 64 7.15 -3.48 -8.50
N MET A 65 6.03 -3.10 -7.87
CA MET A 65 4.70 -3.29 -8.46
C MET A 65 4.53 -2.49 -9.75
N VAL A 66 4.98 -1.23 -9.77
CA VAL A 66 4.95 -0.38 -10.96
C VAL A 66 5.86 -0.93 -12.05
N ALA A 67 7.07 -1.39 -11.70
CA ALA A 67 7.98 -2.03 -12.66
C ALA A 67 7.37 -3.30 -13.26
N ALA A 68 6.71 -4.12 -12.45
CA ALA A 68 5.99 -5.31 -12.90
C ALA A 68 4.84 -4.93 -13.85
N LEU A 69 4.05 -3.91 -13.50
CA LEU A 69 3.00 -3.37 -14.35
C LEU A 69 3.52 -2.95 -15.73
N PHE A 70 4.61 -2.17 -15.77
CA PHE A 70 5.22 -1.75 -17.04
C PHE A 70 5.73 -2.94 -17.86
N LYS A 71 6.32 -3.94 -17.22
CA LYS A 71 6.75 -5.17 -17.89
C LYS A 71 5.56 -5.91 -18.50
N MET A 72 4.48 -6.11 -17.75
CA MET A 72 3.29 -6.80 -18.23
C MET A 72 2.60 -6.03 -19.36
N ALA A 73 2.54 -4.70 -19.27
CA ALA A 73 2.00 -3.85 -20.34
C ALA A 73 2.84 -3.96 -21.62
N LYS A 74 4.17 -4.00 -21.51
CA LYS A 74 5.08 -4.21 -22.65
C LYS A 74 4.88 -5.59 -23.31
N GLU A 75 4.57 -6.60 -22.52
CA GLU A 75 4.34 -7.97 -22.98
C GLU A 75 2.89 -8.21 -23.49
N GLY A 76 2.01 -7.21 -23.39
CA GLY A 76 0.63 -7.26 -23.89
C GLY A 76 -0.36 -7.97 -22.97
N TYR A 77 -0.04 -8.13 -21.68
CA TYR A 77 -0.87 -8.82 -20.69
C TYR A 77 -1.84 -7.91 -19.92
N VAL A 78 -1.82 -6.59 -20.16
CA VAL A 78 -2.58 -5.58 -19.39
C VAL A 78 -3.20 -4.55 -20.31
#